data_AF-A0AAW7PTV9-F1
#
_entry.id   AF-A0AAW7PTV9-F1
#
_cell.length_a   1.000
_cell.length_b   1.000
_cell.length_c   1.000
_cell.angle_alpha   90.00
_cell.angle_beta   90.00
_cell.angle_gamma   90.00
#
_symmetry.space_group_name_H-M   'P 1'
#
loop_
_entity.id
_entity.type
_entity.pdbx_description
1 polymer ?
#
loop_
_entity_poly.entity_id
_entity_poly.type
_entity_poly.pdbx_seq_one_letter_code
_entity_poly.pdbx_strand_id
1 'polypeptide(L)'
;MSLEIKKPRFSPIPIQPWLFRYLTGNEMKVVSAILNYADMKDRTKNSFPTNRTILFWCGFDLIEKSNSSNAKNTTYEKYKALKTEEERTKFKNEKIKYGINTVKAIKRSLIEKGILKTEIVGKKGKQSVKHILDLEWKKEQYINEYDEYFNSITPAPAHEKEEIKKELENLLKVADNVSQDSLTNKLKELYEKSKDLTGEKSFIVPSEDIDKVTDFIMDSNRVKTKIQDGKISNKEAYKKAIKHSIENGTYNGIEETYTKLVKKEKEEIFSNLETALMHNEPTVPYMKNILNFGSLRFTNNIYIAKYINSSNSEKIDFIIGLEKIKNYVPTATLFTKENKELLENYEQSLKDYIEKPSKKNYIDETEKLEKLNEKMLNHQISKDKQKEKLEDLSQANKQNQILDDYESS
;
A
#
# COMPACT_ATOMS: atom_id res chain seq x y z
N MET A 1 23.09 -27.01 29.05
CA MET A 1 22.72 -25.98 28.06
C MET A 1 21.28 -25.59 28.34
N SER A 2 21.00 -24.41 28.90
CA SER A 2 19.63 -23.89 28.97
C SER A 2 19.54 -22.68 28.05
N LEU A 3 18.63 -22.75 27.08
CA LEU A 3 18.43 -21.76 26.03
C LEU A 3 17.01 -21.22 26.17
N GLU A 4 16.77 -19.99 25.75
CA GLU A 4 15.45 -19.39 25.63
C GLU A 4 15.35 -18.86 24.20
N ILE A 5 14.33 -19.31 23.47
CA ILE A 5 14.01 -18.78 22.14
C ILE A 5 12.78 -17.90 22.36
N LYS A 6 12.93 -16.58 22.25
CA LYS A 6 11.77 -15.68 22.17
C LYS A 6 11.11 -15.93 20.81
N LYS A 7 10.01 -16.69 20.82
CA LYS A 7 9.25 -17.08 19.62
C LYS A 7 7.96 -16.25 19.51
N PRO A 8 7.50 -15.93 18.29
CA PRO A 8 6.11 -15.54 18.04
C PRO A 8 5.16 -16.72 18.35
N ARG A 9 3.91 -16.45 18.79
CA ARG A 9 2.93 -17.46 19.25
C ARG A 9 2.33 -18.38 18.16
N PHE A 10 2.80 -18.34 16.92
CA PHE A 10 2.17 -19.02 15.78
C PHE A 10 3.10 -20.06 15.14
N SER A 11 2.56 -21.23 14.77
CA SER A 11 3.27 -22.32 14.07
C SER A 11 2.50 -22.71 12.80
N PRO A 12 3.18 -22.97 11.65
CA PRO A 12 4.63 -22.82 11.43
C PRO A 12 5.05 -21.34 11.52
N ILE A 13 6.28 -21.06 11.97
CA ILE A 13 6.80 -19.69 11.96
C ILE A 13 6.95 -19.28 10.49
N PRO A 14 6.13 -18.35 9.97
CA PRO A 14 6.21 -17.99 8.57
C PRO A 14 7.53 -17.26 8.33
N ILE A 15 8.25 -17.63 7.26
CA ILE A 15 9.37 -16.84 6.77
C ILE A 15 8.79 -15.51 6.29
N GLN A 16 9.06 -14.44 7.03
CA GLN A 16 8.49 -13.13 6.72
C GLN A 16 9.23 -12.49 5.53
N PRO A 17 8.52 -11.78 4.63
CA PRO A 17 9.11 -11.21 3.42
C PRO A 17 10.32 -10.29 3.65
N TRP A 18 10.37 -9.59 4.79
CA TRP A 18 11.51 -8.71 5.10
C TRP A 18 12.83 -9.44 5.27
N LEU A 19 12.83 -10.74 5.62
CA LEU A 19 14.06 -11.53 5.74
C LEU A 19 14.82 -11.60 4.42
N PHE A 20 14.10 -11.63 3.28
CA PHE A 20 14.71 -11.65 1.94
C PHE A 20 15.48 -10.36 1.62
N ARG A 21 15.21 -9.24 2.31
CA ARG A 21 15.92 -7.98 2.10
C ARG A 21 17.31 -7.97 2.75
N TYR A 22 17.50 -8.69 3.85
CA TYR A 22 18.74 -8.65 4.64
C TYR A 22 19.58 -9.93 4.58
N LEU A 23 18.98 -11.04 4.17
CA LEU A 23 19.62 -12.35 4.15
C LEU A 23 19.80 -12.85 2.72
N THR A 24 21.00 -13.36 2.45
CA THR A 24 21.33 -14.13 1.25
C THR A 24 20.56 -15.46 1.25
N GLY A 25 20.41 -16.09 0.08
CA GLY A 25 19.72 -17.38 -0.03
C GLY A 25 20.30 -18.48 0.90
N ASN A 26 21.61 -18.49 1.13
CA ASN A 26 22.24 -19.45 2.05
C ASN A 26 21.99 -19.12 3.52
N GLU A 27 21.99 -17.85 3.90
CA GLU A 27 21.61 -17.41 5.25
C GLU A 27 20.14 -17.73 5.55
N MET A 28 19.26 -17.52 4.57
CA MET A 28 17.84 -17.88 4.67
C MET A 28 17.64 -19.37 4.93
N LYS A 29 18.37 -20.24 4.21
CA LYS A 29 18.35 -21.68 4.46
C LYS A 29 18.76 -22.04 5.89
N VAL A 30 19.83 -21.41 6.39
CA VAL A 30 20.31 -21.65 7.76
C VAL A 30 19.32 -21.16 8.82
N VAL A 31 18.75 -19.97 8.66
CA VAL A 31 17.72 -19.44 9.58
C VAL A 31 16.48 -20.34 9.58
N SER A 32 16.01 -20.74 8.40
CA SER A 32 14.87 -21.66 8.26
C SER A 32 15.14 -23.02 8.91
N ALA A 33 16.35 -23.56 8.74
CA ALA A 33 16.75 -24.80 9.39
C ALA A 33 16.77 -24.68 10.92
N ILE A 34 17.20 -23.54 11.46
CA ILE A 34 17.20 -23.29 12.91
C ILE A 34 15.76 -23.20 13.44
N LEU A 35 14.87 -22.47 12.74
CA LEU A 35 13.46 -22.32 13.11
C LEU A 35 12.72 -23.66 13.08
N ASN A 36 12.86 -24.42 11.98
CA ASN A 36 12.24 -25.75 11.85
C ASN A 36 12.77 -26.72 12.92
N TYR A 37 14.05 -26.61 13.32
CA TYR A 37 14.61 -27.53 14.32
C TYR A 37 14.01 -27.25 15.68
N ALA A 38 13.79 -25.97 15.98
CA ALA A 38 13.11 -25.55 17.19
C ALA A 38 11.63 -25.96 17.22
N ASP A 39 11.02 -26.27 16.07
CA ASP A 39 9.62 -26.72 15.98
C ASP A 39 9.50 -28.26 16.03
N MET A 40 10.48 -29.00 15.52
CA MET A 40 10.47 -30.47 15.48
C MET A 40 10.92 -31.15 16.78
N LYS A 41 11.81 -30.54 17.59
CA LYS A 41 12.35 -31.17 18.80
C LYS A 41 11.58 -30.70 20.04
N ASP A 42 11.05 -31.68 20.78
CA ASP A 42 10.39 -31.60 22.10
C ASP A 42 10.35 -30.21 22.76
N ARG A 43 9.13 -29.64 22.86
CA ARG A 43 8.80 -28.28 23.32
C ARG A 43 9.34 -27.93 24.72
N THR A 44 9.82 -28.93 25.45
CA THR A 44 10.32 -28.82 26.83
C THR A 44 11.84 -28.57 26.92
N LYS A 45 12.61 -28.79 25.85
CA LYS A 45 14.08 -28.63 25.86
C LYS A 45 14.55 -27.74 24.71
N ASN A 46 14.69 -26.45 24.99
CA ASN A 46 15.34 -25.49 24.10
C ASN A 46 16.75 -25.96 23.74
N SER A 47 16.94 -26.50 22.54
CA SER A 47 18.24 -26.94 22.04
C SER A 47 18.50 -26.32 20.68
N PHE A 48 19.70 -25.76 20.51
CA PHE A 48 20.12 -25.20 19.22
C PHE A 48 20.68 -26.33 18.34
N PRO A 49 20.39 -26.36 17.02
CA PRO A 49 20.89 -27.43 16.17
C PRO A 49 22.42 -27.36 16.01
N THR A 50 23.04 -28.54 15.95
CA THR A 50 24.48 -28.64 15.69
C THR A 50 24.79 -28.16 14.26
N ASN A 51 26.03 -27.73 13.99
CA ASN A 51 26.43 -27.32 12.63
C ASN A 51 26.23 -28.44 11.61
N ARG A 52 26.38 -29.71 12.03
CA ARG A 52 26.16 -30.88 11.19
C ARG A 52 24.68 -31.10 10.87
N THR A 53 23.79 -30.83 11.83
CA THR A 53 22.34 -30.87 11.61
C THR A 53 21.91 -29.78 10.63
N ILE A 54 22.40 -28.55 10.80
CA ILE A 54 22.09 -27.43 9.90
C ILE A 54 22.62 -27.70 8.49
N LEU A 55 23.86 -28.19 8.37
CA LEU A 55 24.46 -28.59 7.10
C LEU A 55 23.53 -29.51 6.31
N PHE A 56 23.09 -30.59 6.96
CA PHE A 56 22.25 -31.62 6.36
C PHE A 56 20.91 -31.04 5.89
N TRP A 57 20.25 -30.23 6.73
CA TRP A 57 18.97 -29.62 6.38
C TRP A 57 19.08 -28.55 5.29
N CYS A 58 20.21 -27.84 5.22
CA CYS A 58 20.45 -26.85 4.17
C CYS A 58 20.91 -27.48 2.85
N GLY A 59 21.23 -28.77 2.84
CA GLY A 59 21.72 -29.50 1.66
C GLY A 59 23.11 -29.06 1.19
N PHE A 60 23.95 -28.50 2.07
CA PHE A 60 25.28 -27.99 1.69
C PHE A 60 26.29 -29.11 1.41
N ASP A 61 26.00 -30.34 1.82
CA ASP A 61 26.76 -31.55 1.56
C ASP A 61 26.27 -32.33 0.33
N LEU A 62 25.16 -31.94 -0.29
CA LEU A 62 24.58 -32.65 -1.42
C LEU A 62 25.50 -32.65 -2.65
N ILE A 63 25.57 -33.81 -3.31
CA ILE A 63 26.31 -34.05 -4.54
C ILE A 63 25.29 -34.46 -5.61
N GLU A 64 24.62 -33.47 -6.20
CA GLU A 64 23.51 -33.67 -7.14
C GLU A 64 23.90 -33.34 -8.58
N LYS A 65 23.23 -34.00 -9.53
CA LYS A 65 23.33 -33.69 -10.95
C LYS A 65 22.78 -32.28 -11.19
N SER A 66 23.58 -31.43 -11.82
CA SER A 66 23.15 -30.11 -12.28
C SER A 66 22.16 -30.25 -13.44
N ASN A 67 21.04 -29.53 -13.39
CA ASN A 67 20.11 -29.38 -14.52
C ASN A 67 20.52 -28.27 -15.50
N SER A 68 21.66 -27.60 -15.26
CA SER A 68 22.16 -26.50 -16.09
C SER A 68 23.08 -26.97 -17.20
N SER A 69 22.96 -26.34 -18.38
CA SER A 69 23.66 -26.65 -19.64
C SER A 69 25.19 -26.44 -19.59
N ASN A 70 25.73 -25.80 -18.54
CA ASN A 70 27.17 -25.65 -18.30
C ASN A 70 27.71 -26.74 -17.34
N ALA A 71 27.40 -28.01 -17.62
CA ALA A 71 27.58 -29.13 -16.69
C ALA A 71 29.04 -29.52 -16.38
N LYS A 72 30.00 -29.19 -17.28
CA LYS A 72 31.38 -29.72 -17.33
C LYS A 72 32.30 -29.45 -16.12
N ASN A 73 31.82 -28.74 -15.09
CA ASN A 73 32.63 -28.36 -13.91
C ASN A 73 31.88 -28.54 -12.58
N THR A 74 30.87 -29.39 -12.57
CA THR A 74 29.99 -29.58 -11.40
C THR A 74 30.61 -30.52 -10.36
N THR A 75 30.28 -30.32 -9.09
CA THR A 75 30.72 -31.19 -7.98
C THR A 75 30.39 -32.67 -8.22
N TYR A 76 29.27 -32.93 -8.90
CA TYR A 76 28.83 -34.27 -9.27
C TYR A 76 29.76 -34.95 -10.28
N GLU A 77 30.21 -34.23 -11.31
CA GLU A 77 31.14 -34.77 -12.29
C GLU A 77 32.52 -35.04 -11.68
N LYS A 78 32.99 -34.13 -10.82
CA LYS A 78 34.23 -34.35 -10.05
C LYS A 78 34.14 -35.60 -9.18
N TYR A 79 33.00 -35.82 -8.54
CA TYR A 79 32.76 -37.04 -7.75
C TYR A 79 32.68 -38.31 -8.62
N LYS A 80 32.02 -38.24 -9.78
CA LYS A 80 31.89 -39.37 -10.73
C LYS A 80 33.23 -39.76 -11.35
N ALA A 81 34.14 -38.80 -11.56
CA ALA A 81 35.46 -39.02 -12.12
C ALA A 81 36.42 -39.78 -11.16
N LEU A 82 36.09 -39.87 -9.87
CA LEU A 82 36.87 -40.62 -8.88
C LEU A 82 36.70 -42.14 -9.11
N LYS A 83 37.83 -42.84 -9.17
CA LYS A 83 37.90 -44.25 -9.59
C LYS A 83 37.78 -45.22 -8.42
N THR A 84 38.25 -44.82 -7.23
CA THR A 84 38.25 -45.69 -6.04
C THR A 84 37.22 -45.27 -5.00
N GLU A 85 36.76 -46.23 -4.19
CA GLU A 85 35.81 -45.94 -3.11
C GLU A 85 36.45 -45.14 -1.95
N GLU A 86 37.76 -45.30 -1.74
CA GLU A 86 38.54 -44.51 -0.78
C GLU A 86 38.61 -43.03 -1.16
N GLU A 87 38.87 -42.73 -2.44
CA GLU A 87 38.85 -41.35 -2.96
C GLU A 87 37.46 -40.72 -2.80
N ARG A 88 36.41 -41.47 -3.11
CA ARG A 88 35.02 -41.02 -2.95
C ARG A 88 34.67 -40.72 -1.50
N THR A 89 35.15 -41.55 -0.58
CA THR A 89 34.94 -41.36 0.87
C THR A 89 35.68 -40.13 1.39
N LYS A 90 36.94 -39.94 0.97
CA LYS A 90 37.73 -38.73 1.29
C LYS A 90 37.04 -37.47 0.76
N PHE A 91 36.58 -37.49 -0.50
CA PHE A 91 35.87 -36.38 -1.12
C PHE A 91 34.57 -36.00 -0.38
N LYS A 92 33.77 -36.99 0.02
CA LYS A 92 32.56 -36.76 0.85
C LYS A 92 32.91 -36.11 2.19
N ASN A 93 33.96 -36.59 2.86
CA ASN A 93 34.40 -36.04 4.14
C ASN A 93 34.91 -34.60 4.01
N GLU A 94 35.66 -34.29 2.96
CA GLU A 94 36.09 -32.93 2.65
C GLU A 94 34.90 -32.01 2.39
N LYS A 95 33.89 -32.49 1.66
CA LYS A 95 32.66 -31.74 1.38
C LYS A 95 31.88 -31.43 2.66
N ILE A 96 31.73 -32.41 3.55
CA ILE A 96 31.11 -32.22 4.87
C ILE A 96 31.89 -31.18 5.68
N LYS A 97 33.23 -31.27 5.72
CA LYS A 97 34.08 -30.31 6.44
C LYS A 97 33.91 -28.89 5.89
N TYR A 98 33.91 -28.74 4.57
CA TYR A 98 33.68 -27.46 3.90
C TYR A 98 32.29 -26.89 4.22
N GLY A 99 31.25 -27.72 4.14
CA GLY A 99 29.89 -27.29 4.43
C GLY A 99 29.70 -26.91 5.91
N ILE A 100 30.34 -27.61 6.86
CA ILE A 100 30.35 -27.22 8.28
C ILE A 100 31.00 -25.84 8.45
N ASN A 101 32.11 -25.58 7.76
CA ASN A 101 32.76 -24.27 7.80
C ASN A 101 31.89 -23.18 7.18
N THR A 102 31.13 -23.50 6.13
CA THR A 102 30.15 -22.61 5.51
C THR A 102 29.04 -22.24 6.51
N VAL A 103 28.49 -23.22 7.24
CA VAL A 103 27.51 -22.96 8.31
C VAL A 103 28.10 -22.07 9.41
N LYS A 104 29.36 -22.31 9.81
CA LYS A 104 30.04 -21.46 10.81
C LYS A 104 30.21 -20.02 10.31
N ALA A 105 30.61 -19.83 9.06
CA ALA A 105 30.76 -18.51 8.46
C ALA A 105 29.41 -17.78 8.39
N ILE A 106 28.36 -18.46 7.94
CA ILE A 106 27.01 -17.92 7.90
C ILE A 106 26.54 -17.52 9.30
N LYS A 107 26.77 -18.35 10.33
CA LYS A 107 26.43 -17.99 11.72
C LYS A 107 27.14 -16.73 12.20
N ARG A 108 28.42 -16.54 11.84
CA ARG A 108 29.15 -15.30 12.16
C ARG A 108 28.53 -14.09 11.47
N SER A 109 28.18 -14.21 10.19
CA SER A 109 27.51 -13.14 9.46
C SER A 109 26.14 -12.80 10.06
N LEU A 110 25.36 -13.80 10.49
CA LEU A 110 24.10 -13.57 11.21
C LEU A 110 24.30 -12.85 12.55
N ILE A 111 25.45 -13.06 13.22
CA ILE A 111 25.81 -12.32 14.44
C ILE A 111 26.16 -10.87 14.12
N GLU A 112 26.98 -10.63 13.09
CA GLU A 112 27.32 -9.29 12.61
C GLU A 112 26.07 -8.50 12.20
N LYS A 113 25.08 -9.17 11.58
CA LYS A 113 23.78 -8.60 11.21
C LYS A 113 22.84 -8.40 12.40
N GLY A 114 23.21 -8.84 13.61
CA GLY A 114 22.39 -8.73 14.83
C GLY A 114 21.16 -9.64 14.86
N ILE A 115 21.05 -10.58 13.92
CA ILE A 115 19.94 -11.56 13.84
C ILE A 115 20.18 -12.71 14.82
N LEU A 116 21.44 -13.10 15.00
CA LEU A 116 21.86 -14.12 15.97
C LEU A 116 22.68 -13.46 17.08
N LYS A 117 22.18 -13.45 18.32
CA LYS A 117 22.92 -12.97 19.49
C LYS A 117 23.68 -14.12 20.15
N THR A 118 24.89 -13.84 20.61
CA THR A 118 25.69 -14.77 21.42
C THR A 118 25.85 -14.26 22.83
N GLU A 119 25.33 -14.99 23.81
CA GLU A 119 25.53 -14.69 25.23
C GLU A 119 26.51 -15.70 25.83
N ILE A 120 27.60 -15.21 26.41
CA ILE A 120 28.54 -16.06 27.15
C ILE A 120 28.02 -16.17 28.58
N VAL A 121 27.56 -17.35 28.96
CA VAL A 121 27.02 -17.61 30.29
C VAL A 121 27.93 -18.57 31.05
N GLY A 122 28.42 -18.14 32.21
CA GLY A 122 29.21 -18.94 33.14
C GLY A 122 30.47 -18.25 33.66
N LYS A 123 31.10 -18.85 34.67
CA LYS A 123 32.38 -18.38 35.23
C LYS A 123 33.55 -18.76 34.31
N LYS A 124 34.60 -17.93 34.28
CA LYS A 124 35.82 -18.15 33.49
C LYS A 124 36.33 -19.59 33.67
N GLY A 125 36.48 -20.34 32.57
CA GLY A 125 36.86 -21.77 32.55
C GLY A 125 35.71 -22.78 32.42
N LYS A 126 34.45 -22.40 32.71
CA LYS A 126 33.23 -23.18 32.44
C LYS A 126 32.17 -22.31 31.75
N GLN A 127 32.59 -21.58 30.73
CA GLN A 127 31.70 -20.73 29.96
C GLN A 127 30.96 -21.55 28.89
N SER A 128 29.67 -21.27 28.72
CA SER A 128 28.85 -21.81 27.63
C SER A 128 28.35 -20.67 26.77
N VAL A 129 28.41 -20.85 25.45
CA VAL A 129 27.90 -19.86 24.48
C VAL A 129 26.45 -20.21 24.18
N LYS A 130 25.53 -19.31 24.52
CA LYS A 130 24.13 -19.38 24.12
C LYS A 130 23.94 -18.62 22.82
N HIS A 131 23.20 -19.21 21.91
CA HIS A 131 22.80 -18.57 20.65
C HIS A 131 21.31 -18.24 20.73
N ILE A 132 20.96 -16.98 20.52
CA ILE A 132 19.57 -16.48 20.54
C ILE A 132 19.27 -15.92 19.16
N LEU A 133 18.26 -16.46 18.48
CA LEU A 133 17.78 -15.92 17.21
C LEU A 133 16.71 -14.87 17.53
N ASP A 134 17.02 -13.59 17.27
CA ASP A 134 16.14 -12.46 17.57
C ASP A 134 15.60 -11.87 16.26
N LEU A 135 14.41 -12.31 15.87
CA LEU A 135 13.74 -11.83 14.66
C LEU A 135 12.89 -10.59 14.93
N GLU A 136 12.57 -10.30 16.19
CA GLU A 136 11.69 -9.17 16.57
C GLU A 136 12.42 -7.84 16.43
N TRP A 137 13.64 -7.73 16.95
CA TRP A 137 14.44 -6.51 16.82
C TRP A 137 14.69 -6.11 15.36
N LYS A 138 15.03 -7.08 14.48
CA LYS A 138 15.24 -6.79 13.07
C LYS A 138 13.95 -6.47 12.30
N LYS A 139 12.81 -6.99 12.74
CA LYS A 139 11.51 -6.59 12.21
C LYS A 139 11.20 -5.14 12.53
N GLU A 140 11.50 -4.67 13.74
CA GLU A 140 11.32 -3.25 14.12
C GLU A 140 12.23 -2.33 13.28
N GLN A 141 13.50 -2.71 13.08
CA GLN A 141 14.41 -1.97 12.19
C GLN A 141 13.88 -1.92 10.75
N TYR A 142 13.35 -3.05 10.24
CA TYR A 142 12.72 -3.08 8.91
C TYR A 142 11.49 -2.17 8.82
N ILE A 143 10.63 -2.14 9.84
CA ILE A 143 9.45 -1.26 9.85
C ILE A 143 9.90 0.20 9.85
N ASN A 144 10.92 0.56 10.63
CA ASN A 144 11.47 1.92 10.61
C ASN A 144 12.08 2.29 9.25
N GLU A 145 12.88 1.41 8.65
CA GLU A 145 13.45 1.63 7.31
C GLU A 145 12.37 1.64 6.21
N TYR A 146 11.30 0.87 6.38
CA TYR A 146 10.13 0.85 5.49
C TYR A 146 9.36 2.16 5.61
N ASP A 147 9.08 2.61 6.82
CA ASP A 147 8.39 3.86 7.10
C ASP A 147 9.24 5.05 6.64
N GLU A 148 10.56 5.04 6.80
CA GLU A 148 11.43 6.03 6.17
C GLU A 148 11.37 5.94 4.64
N TYR A 149 11.52 4.76 4.04
CA TYR A 149 11.48 4.63 2.57
C TYR A 149 10.15 5.09 1.94
N PHE A 150 9.02 4.84 2.60
CA PHE A 150 7.70 5.23 2.09
C PHE A 150 7.20 6.59 2.58
N ASN A 151 7.62 7.07 3.76
CA ASN A 151 7.18 8.35 4.33
C ASN A 151 8.23 9.47 4.21
N SER A 152 9.49 9.16 3.87
CA SER A 152 10.54 10.16 3.55
C SER A 152 10.73 10.37 2.05
N ILE A 153 9.67 10.21 1.25
CA ILE A 153 9.58 10.93 -0.03
C ILE A 153 9.37 12.42 0.33
N THR A 154 10.43 13.05 0.82
CA THR A 154 10.57 14.50 0.72
C THR A 154 10.92 14.78 -0.74
N PRO A 155 10.23 15.71 -1.41
CA PRO A 155 10.59 16.08 -2.78
C PRO A 155 12.07 16.47 -2.81
N ALA A 156 12.80 15.97 -3.81
CA ALA A 156 14.23 16.22 -3.97
C ALA A 156 14.57 17.71 -3.75
N PRO A 157 15.69 18.02 -3.07
CA PRO A 157 16.08 19.40 -2.81
C PRO A 157 16.18 20.18 -4.13
N ALA A 158 15.71 21.44 -4.12
CA ALA A 158 15.61 22.30 -5.32
C ALA A 158 16.89 22.39 -6.17
N HIS A 159 18.06 22.09 -5.57
CA HIS A 159 19.38 22.12 -6.19
C HIS A 159 19.54 21.14 -7.37
N GLU A 160 19.02 19.90 -7.29
CA GLU A 160 19.19 18.89 -8.35
C GLU A 160 18.35 19.20 -9.60
N LYS A 161 17.16 19.81 -9.41
CA LYS A 161 16.33 20.31 -10.53
C LYS A 161 17.00 21.47 -11.26
N GLU A 162 17.74 22.31 -10.54
CA GLU A 162 18.44 23.46 -11.08
C GLU A 162 19.71 23.05 -11.85
N GLU A 163 20.40 21.99 -11.41
CA GLU A 163 21.51 21.38 -12.15
C GLU A 163 21.05 20.73 -13.47
N ILE A 164 19.96 19.97 -13.45
CA ILE A 164 19.39 19.38 -14.68
C ILE A 164 18.98 20.47 -15.68
N LYS A 165 18.38 21.56 -15.19
CA LYS A 165 18.00 22.70 -16.03
C LYS A 165 19.24 23.35 -16.69
N LYS A 166 20.32 23.54 -15.92
CA LYS A 166 21.59 24.06 -16.44
C LYS A 166 22.25 23.11 -17.46
N GLU A 167 22.20 21.79 -17.22
CA GLU A 167 22.73 20.81 -18.19
C GLU A 167 21.92 20.75 -19.48
N LEU A 168 20.58 20.88 -19.41
CA LEU A 168 19.71 21.02 -20.59
C LEU A 168 20.01 22.29 -21.39
N GLU A 169 20.17 23.44 -20.71
CA GLU A 169 20.55 24.69 -21.35
C GLU A 169 21.92 24.63 -22.01
N ASN A 170 22.88 23.93 -21.39
CA ASN A 170 24.20 23.70 -22.00
C ASN A 170 24.10 22.79 -23.21
N LEU A 171 23.33 21.69 -23.17
CA LEU A 171 23.12 20.82 -24.33
C LEU A 171 22.49 21.54 -25.51
N LEU A 172 21.52 22.43 -25.27
CA LEU A 172 20.93 23.27 -26.31
C LEU A 172 21.95 24.20 -26.97
N LYS A 173 22.97 24.66 -26.23
CA LYS A 173 24.05 25.51 -26.75
C LYS A 173 25.10 24.74 -27.56
N VAL A 174 25.29 23.43 -27.30
CA VAL A 174 26.29 22.61 -28.02
C VAL A 174 25.65 21.69 -29.07
N ALA A 175 24.32 21.76 -29.26
CA ALA A 175 23.55 20.86 -30.11
C ALA A 175 24.02 20.85 -31.58
N ASP A 176 24.52 21.96 -32.09
CA ASP A 176 25.00 22.08 -33.48
C ASP A 176 26.35 21.42 -33.74
N ASN A 177 27.11 21.06 -32.68
CA ASN A 177 28.49 20.58 -32.77
C ASN A 177 28.71 19.15 -32.25
N VAL A 178 27.64 18.41 -31.91
CA VAL A 178 27.72 17.07 -31.29
C VAL A 178 26.90 16.06 -32.09
N SER A 179 27.36 14.80 -32.16
CA SER A 179 26.67 13.76 -32.93
C SER A 179 25.27 13.46 -32.37
N GLN A 180 24.33 13.18 -33.27
CA GLN A 180 22.92 12.97 -32.96
C GLN A 180 22.70 11.80 -31.97
N ASP A 181 23.51 10.75 -32.06
CA ASP A 181 23.46 9.60 -31.13
C ASP A 181 23.97 9.96 -29.73
N SER A 182 25.01 10.79 -29.63
CA SER A 182 25.54 11.24 -28.34
C SER A 182 24.55 12.16 -27.62
N LEU A 183 23.91 13.07 -28.36
CA LEU A 183 22.81 13.89 -27.84
C LEU A 183 21.64 13.05 -27.35
N THR A 184 21.23 12.07 -28.15
CA THR A 184 20.09 11.20 -27.81
C THR A 184 20.34 10.39 -26.54
N ASN A 185 21.56 9.86 -26.37
CA ASN A 185 21.93 9.12 -25.16
C ASN A 185 22.00 10.02 -23.93
N LYS A 186 22.56 11.23 -24.05
CA LYS A 186 22.63 12.22 -22.96
C LYS A 186 21.23 12.71 -22.54
N LEU A 187 20.34 12.94 -23.50
CA LEU A 187 18.94 13.29 -23.27
C LEU A 187 18.17 12.17 -22.56
N LYS A 188 18.39 10.91 -22.95
CA LYS A 188 17.82 9.75 -22.25
C LYS A 188 18.30 9.67 -20.80
N GLU A 189 19.60 9.86 -20.57
CA GLU A 189 20.17 9.82 -19.21
C GLU A 189 19.59 10.94 -18.32
N LEU A 190 19.44 12.15 -18.86
CA LEU A 190 18.82 13.27 -18.15
C LEU A 190 17.32 13.06 -17.91
N TYR A 191 16.62 12.45 -18.87
CA TYR A 191 15.21 12.11 -18.73
C TYR A 191 15.01 11.06 -17.64
N GLU A 192 15.78 9.97 -17.62
CA GLU A 192 15.70 8.96 -16.57
C GLU A 192 16.06 9.54 -15.19
N LYS A 193 17.12 10.37 -15.10
CA LYS A 193 17.44 11.09 -13.85
C LYS A 193 16.29 12.01 -13.42
N SER A 194 15.63 12.72 -14.34
CA SER A 194 14.48 13.57 -14.02
C SER A 194 13.25 12.78 -13.55
N LYS A 195 13.07 11.56 -14.07
CA LYS A 195 12.00 10.64 -13.70
C LYS A 195 12.22 10.07 -12.30
N ASP A 196 13.46 9.71 -11.96
CA ASP A 196 13.84 9.28 -10.61
C ASP A 196 13.69 10.41 -9.58
N LEU A 197 13.96 11.67 -9.98
CA LEU A 197 13.90 12.85 -9.10
C LEU A 197 12.49 13.42 -8.87
N THR A 198 11.55 13.13 -9.76
CA THR A 198 10.16 13.63 -9.62
C THR A 198 9.35 12.79 -8.64
N GLY A 199 9.82 11.58 -8.27
CA GLY A 199 9.07 10.68 -7.40
C GLY A 199 7.69 10.33 -7.96
N GLU A 200 7.45 10.58 -9.25
CA GLU A 200 6.21 10.22 -9.93
C GLU A 200 6.16 8.70 -9.96
N LYS A 201 5.44 8.12 -9.00
CA LYS A 201 4.90 6.78 -9.16
C LYS A 201 4.25 6.76 -10.53
N SER A 202 4.87 6.07 -11.50
CA SER A 202 4.33 5.98 -12.85
C SER A 202 2.89 5.53 -12.71
N PHE A 203 1.93 6.37 -13.10
CA PHE A 203 0.52 6.00 -13.04
C PHE A 203 0.32 4.72 -13.84
N ILE A 204 -0.14 3.66 -13.17
CA ILE A 204 -0.36 2.35 -13.78
C ILE A 204 -1.85 2.25 -14.13
N VAL A 205 -2.15 2.21 -15.42
CA VAL A 205 -3.48 1.90 -15.92
C VAL A 205 -3.84 0.47 -15.52
N PRO A 206 -5.04 0.20 -14.98
CA PRO A 206 -5.50 -1.17 -14.75
C PRO A 206 -5.38 -2.02 -16.01
N SER A 207 -4.87 -3.24 -15.89
CA SER A 207 -4.59 -4.10 -17.06
C SER A 207 -5.81 -4.33 -17.96
N GLU A 208 -7.01 -4.40 -17.38
CA GLU A 208 -8.27 -4.56 -18.09
C GLU A 208 -8.71 -3.32 -18.91
N ASP A 209 -8.10 -2.16 -18.64
CA ASP A 209 -8.43 -0.89 -19.31
C ASP A 209 -7.39 -0.46 -20.35
N ILE A 210 -6.25 -1.15 -20.43
CA ILE A 210 -5.17 -0.80 -21.36
C ILE A 210 -5.67 -0.72 -22.81
N ASP A 211 -6.49 -1.68 -23.23
CA ASP A 211 -7.04 -1.70 -24.59
C ASP A 211 -8.01 -0.52 -24.82
N LYS A 212 -8.87 -0.21 -23.84
CA LYS A 212 -9.81 0.94 -23.91
C LYS A 212 -9.07 2.26 -24.00
N VAL A 213 -8.04 2.44 -23.18
CA VAL A 213 -7.20 3.66 -23.18
C VAL A 213 -6.44 3.78 -24.50
N THR A 214 -5.89 2.67 -25.00
CA THR A 214 -5.22 2.63 -26.30
C THR A 214 -6.17 3.07 -27.41
N ASP A 215 -7.40 2.54 -27.44
CA ASP A 215 -8.40 2.93 -28.42
C ASP A 215 -8.82 4.40 -28.28
N PHE A 216 -8.99 4.88 -27.05
CA PHE A 216 -9.28 6.29 -26.78
C PHE A 216 -8.18 7.24 -27.31
N ILE A 217 -6.91 6.85 -27.17
CA ILE A 217 -5.77 7.59 -27.74
C ILE A 217 -5.82 7.56 -29.27
N MET A 218 -6.06 6.39 -29.86
CA MET A 218 -6.17 6.23 -31.31
C MET A 218 -7.31 7.06 -31.90
N ASP A 219 -8.37 7.27 -31.12
CA ASP A 219 -9.54 8.07 -31.51
C ASP A 219 -9.38 9.57 -31.32
N SER A 220 -8.28 10.03 -30.71
CA SER A 220 -8.00 11.45 -30.56
C SER A 220 -7.80 12.14 -31.91
N ASN A 221 -8.27 13.39 -32.03
CA ASN A 221 -8.09 14.21 -33.23
C ASN A 221 -6.61 14.29 -33.64
N ARG A 222 -5.71 14.40 -32.66
CA ARG A 222 -4.25 14.45 -32.90
C ARG A 222 -3.76 13.22 -33.66
N VAL A 223 -4.22 12.02 -33.31
CA VAL A 223 -3.80 10.78 -33.97
C VAL A 223 -4.52 10.60 -35.30
N LYS A 224 -5.83 10.89 -35.35
CA LYS A 224 -6.63 10.84 -36.58
C LYS A 224 -6.05 11.73 -37.69
N THR A 225 -5.69 12.98 -37.37
CA THR A 225 -5.06 13.90 -38.33
C THR A 225 -3.70 13.38 -38.80
N LYS A 226 -2.86 12.82 -37.91
CA LYS A 226 -1.57 12.24 -38.31
C LYS A 226 -1.71 11.01 -39.23
N ILE A 227 -2.77 10.23 -39.06
CA ILE A 227 -3.10 9.12 -39.96
C ILE A 227 -3.55 9.67 -41.32
N GLN A 228 -4.44 10.67 -41.33
CA GLN A 228 -4.93 11.31 -42.55
C GLN A 228 -3.82 12.01 -43.34
N ASP A 229 -2.89 12.68 -42.65
CA ASP A 229 -1.71 13.32 -43.23
C ASP A 229 -0.65 12.33 -43.74
N GLY A 230 -0.86 11.00 -43.59
CA GLY A 230 0.09 9.97 -43.98
C GLY A 230 1.34 9.87 -43.10
N LYS A 231 1.44 10.67 -42.02
CA LYS A 231 2.55 10.62 -41.05
C LYS A 231 2.57 9.32 -40.24
N ILE A 232 1.43 8.66 -40.12
CA ILE A 232 1.30 7.30 -39.57
C ILE A 232 0.81 6.39 -40.69
N SER A 233 1.74 5.70 -41.34
CA SER A 233 1.45 4.82 -42.48
C SER A 233 0.83 3.49 -42.08
N ASN A 234 1.13 2.99 -40.87
CA ASN A 234 0.61 1.72 -40.37
C ASN A 234 -0.12 1.91 -39.03
N LYS A 235 -1.45 2.03 -39.10
CA LYS A 235 -2.34 2.22 -37.94
C LYS A 235 -2.22 1.10 -36.91
N GLU A 236 -2.18 -0.16 -37.36
CA GLU A 236 -2.12 -1.33 -36.48
C GLU A 236 -0.79 -1.43 -35.73
N ALA A 237 0.33 -1.20 -36.42
CA ALA A 237 1.64 -1.17 -35.79
C ALA A 237 1.74 -0.04 -34.75
N TYR A 238 1.19 1.13 -35.07
CA TYR A 238 1.18 2.27 -34.15
C TYR A 238 0.30 2.01 -32.92
N LYS A 239 -0.87 1.40 -33.08
CA LYS A 239 -1.73 0.97 -31.97
C LYS A 239 -1.00 0.00 -31.04
N LYS A 240 -0.30 -1.00 -31.60
CA LYS A 240 0.51 -1.97 -30.82
C LYS A 240 1.65 -1.28 -30.05
N ALA A 241 2.31 -0.31 -30.66
CA ALA A 241 3.38 0.43 -30.01
C ALA A 241 2.86 1.25 -28.81
N ILE A 242 1.71 1.92 -28.95
CA ILE A 242 1.06 2.64 -27.85
C ILE A 242 0.73 1.68 -26.72
N LYS A 243 0.06 0.56 -27.02
CA LYS A 243 -0.30 -0.46 -26.03
C LYS A 243 0.93 -0.91 -25.24
N HIS A 244 2.01 -1.25 -25.94
CA HIS A 244 3.26 -1.68 -25.31
C HIS A 244 3.89 -0.58 -24.42
N SER A 245 3.84 0.68 -24.85
CA SER A 245 4.32 1.80 -24.04
C SER A 245 3.51 2.01 -22.76
N ILE A 246 2.18 1.78 -22.81
CA ILE A 246 1.31 1.85 -21.64
C ILE A 246 1.60 0.69 -20.68
N GLU A 247 1.71 -0.54 -21.19
CA GLU A 247 2.04 -1.74 -20.40
C GLU A 247 3.37 -1.59 -19.65
N ASN A 248 4.35 -0.93 -20.25
CA ASN A 248 5.67 -0.70 -19.66
C ASN A 248 5.76 0.59 -18.81
N GLY A 249 4.67 1.35 -18.66
CA GLY A 249 4.67 2.61 -17.88
C GLY A 249 5.56 3.71 -18.49
N THR A 250 5.72 3.71 -19.83
CA THR A 250 6.57 4.66 -20.57
C THR A 250 5.77 5.65 -21.42
N TYR A 251 4.44 5.54 -21.42
CA TYR A 251 3.58 6.43 -22.19
C TYR A 251 3.38 7.77 -21.46
N ASN A 252 3.86 8.87 -22.06
CA ASN A 252 3.75 10.21 -21.48
C ASN A 252 2.30 10.70 -21.43
N GLY A 253 1.88 11.26 -20.30
CA GLY A 253 0.53 11.80 -20.10
C GLY A 253 -0.57 10.74 -19.97
N ILE A 254 -0.19 9.51 -19.58
CA ILE A 254 -1.13 8.40 -19.45
C ILE A 254 -2.19 8.64 -18.37
N GLU A 255 -1.81 9.26 -17.25
CA GLU A 255 -2.73 9.60 -16.16
C GLU A 255 -3.83 10.54 -16.65
N GLU A 256 -3.45 11.68 -17.24
CA GLU A 256 -4.40 12.65 -17.79
C GLU A 256 -5.32 12.03 -18.84
N THR A 257 -4.77 11.13 -19.67
CA THR A 257 -5.54 10.43 -20.71
C THR A 257 -6.56 9.47 -20.09
N TYR A 258 -6.15 8.69 -19.09
CA TYR A 258 -7.03 7.76 -18.38
C TYR A 258 -8.13 8.53 -17.63
N THR A 259 -7.80 9.60 -16.90
CA THR A 259 -8.79 10.42 -16.20
C THR A 259 -9.81 11.04 -17.17
N LYS A 260 -9.37 11.48 -18.36
CA LYS A 260 -10.29 11.97 -19.41
C LYS A 260 -11.23 10.87 -19.90
N LEU A 261 -10.74 9.65 -20.09
CA LEU A 261 -11.56 8.51 -20.49
C LEU A 261 -12.62 8.19 -19.43
N VAL A 262 -12.21 8.03 -18.17
CA VAL A 262 -13.11 7.77 -17.03
C VAL A 262 -14.20 8.84 -16.95
N LYS A 263 -13.82 10.12 -17.06
CA LYS A 263 -14.77 11.23 -17.02
C LYS A 263 -15.76 11.19 -18.19
N LYS A 264 -15.27 10.94 -19.41
CA LYS A 264 -16.12 10.84 -20.60
C LYS A 264 -17.16 9.71 -20.45
N GLU A 265 -16.74 8.54 -19.99
CA GLU A 265 -17.63 7.42 -19.73
C GLU A 265 -18.69 7.74 -18.66
N LYS A 266 -18.28 8.45 -17.59
CA LYS A 266 -19.22 8.89 -16.55
C LYS A 266 -20.25 9.89 -17.08
N GLU A 267 -19.83 10.82 -17.94
CA GLU A 267 -20.72 11.74 -18.65
C GLU A 267 -21.66 11.00 -19.60
N GLU A 268 -21.18 9.96 -20.28
CA GLU A 268 -21.99 9.10 -21.15
C GLU A 268 -23.05 8.34 -20.36
N ILE A 269 -22.70 7.73 -19.22
CA ILE A 269 -23.67 7.07 -18.32
C ILE A 269 -24.74 8.08 -17.88
N PHE A 270 -24.32 9.27 -17.44
CA PHE A 270 -25.24 10.33 -17.01
C PHE A 270 -26.17 10.77 -18.15
N SER A 271 -25.62 11.02 -19.34
CA SER A 271 -26.37 11.48 -20.51
C SER A 271 -27.35 10.43 -21.01
N ASN A 272 -26.97 9.14 -21.01
CA ASN A 272 -27.88 8.04 -21.37
C ASN A 272 -29.07 7.97 -20.41
N LEU A 273 -28.83 8.11 -19.11
CA LEU A 273 -29.90 8.14 -18.11
C LEU A 273 -30.79 9.37 -18.24
N GLU A 274 -30.20 10.56 -18.42
CA GLU A 274 -30.96 11.79 -18.57
C GLU A 274 -31.84 11.76 -19.83
N THR A 275 -31.28 11.31 -20.96
CA THR A 275 -32.00 11.15 -22.23
C THR A 275 -33.14 10.14 -22.09
N ALA A 276 -32.89 9.00 -21.44
CA ALA A 276 -33.92 7.99 -21.20
C ALA A 276 -35.06 8.53 -20.33
N LEU A 277 -34.76 9.24 -19.25
CA LEU A 277 -35.78 9.82 -18.38
C LEU A 277 -36.53 10.97 -19.06
N MET A 278 -35.88 11.73 -19.93
CA MET A 278 -36.50 12.84 -20.64
C MET A 278 -37.42 12.38 -21.77
N HIS A 279 -37.07 11.30 -22.47
CA HIS A 279 -37.80 10.87 -23.68
C HIS A 279 -38.62 9.60 -23.49
N ASN A 280 -38.14 8.64 -22.71
CA ASN A 280 -38.82 7.35 -22.52
C ASN A 280 -39.71 7.35 -21.27
N GLU A 281 -39.34 8.12 -20.23
CA GLU A 281 -40.09 8.24 -18.98
C GLU A 281 -40.32 9.70 -18.53
N PRO A 282 -40.82 10.59 -19.41
CA PRO A 282 -40.92 12.03 -19.12
C PRO A 282 -41.82 12.36 -17.94
N THR A 283 -42.67 11.44 -17.49
CA THR A 283 -43.68 11.68 -16.46
C THR A 283 -43.77 10.56 -15.43
N VAL A 284 -44.04 10.91 -14.18
CA VAL A 284 -44.26 9.95 -13.08
C VAL A 284 -45.52 10.30 -12.27
N PRO A 285 -46.38 9.33 -11.92
CA PRO A 285 -47.51 9.56 -11.04
C PRO A 285 -47.08 9.75 -9.58
N TYR A 286 -47.61 10.78 -8.90
CA TYR A 286 -47.33 11.06 -7.48
C TYR A 286 -48.51 11.78 -6.81
N MET A 287 -49.02 11.25 -5.69
CA MET A 287 -50.10 11.84 -4.87
C MET A 287 -51.25 12.45 -5.71
N LYS A 288 -51.83 11.66 -6.62
CA LYS A 288 -52.91 12.03 -7.56
C LYS A 288 -52.56 13.05 -8.65
N ASN A 289 -51.30 13.48 -8.73
CA ASN A 289 -50.76 14.35 -9.79
C ASN A 289 -49.83 13.57 -10.73
N ILE A 290 -49.55 14.16 -11.90
CA ILE A 290 -48.49 13.72 -12.81
C ILE A 290 -47.37 14.74 -12.72
N LEU A 291 -46.16 14.29 -12.40
CA LEU A 291 -44.97 15.11 -12.35
C LEU A 291 -44.16 14.94 -13.64
N ASN A 292 -43.57 16.01 -14.14
CA ASN A 292 -42.73 16.00 -15.34
C ASN A 292 -41.26 16.00 -14.97
N PHE A 293 -40.44 15.28 -15.73
CA PHE A 293 -39.00 15.26 -15.53
C PHE A 293 -38.41 16.68 -15.68
N GLY A 294 -37.53 17.06 -14.74
CA GLY A 294 -36.88 18.36 -14.72
C GLY A 294 -35.37 18.27 -14.91
N SER A 295 -34.69 17.48 -14.08
CA SER A 295 -33.21 17.37 -14.15
C SER A 295 -32.72 16.09 -13.50
N LEU A 296 -31.61 15.55 -13.99
CA LEU A 296 -30.87 14.50 -13.30
C LEU A 296 -29.74 15.11 -12.46
N ARG A 297 -29.38 14.47 -11.35
CA ARG A 297 -28.15 14.77 -10.61
C ARG A 297 -27.50 13.49 -10.12
N PHE A 298 -26.18 13.53 -9.94
CA PHE A 298 -25.40 12.43 -9.38
C PHE A 298 -24.76 12.88 -8.06
N THR A 299 -25.02 12.16 -6.97
CA THR A 299 -24.50 12.49 -5.63
C THR A 299 -24.34 11.22 -4.81
N ASN A 300 -23.31 11.12 -3.97
CA ASN A 300 -23.06 9.94 -3.12
C ASN A 300 -23.13 8.61 -3.89
N ASN A 301 -22.56 8.58 -5.10
CA ASN A 301 -22.58 7.42 -5.99
C ASN A 301 -23.97 6.94 -6.46
N ILE A 302 -25.01 7.76 -6.30
CA ILE A 302 -26.37 7.47 -6.79
C ILE A 302 -26.90 8.56 -7.72
N TYR A 303 -27.80 8.17 -8.62
CA TYR A 303 -28.52 9.09 -9.50
C TYR A 303 -29.87 9.45 -8.89
N ILE A 304 -30.20 10.74 -8.93
CA ILE A 304 -31.45 11.29 -8.41
C ILE A 304 -32.10 12.13 -9.50
N ALA A 305 -33.29 11.75 -9.92
CA ALA A 305 -34.09 12.50 -10.86
C ALA A 305 -35.04 13.44 -10.13
N LYS A 306 -35.06 14.70 -10.54
CA LYS A 306 -35.98 15.71 -10.05
C LYS A 306 -37.15 15.82 -10.98
N TYR A 307 -38.36 15.70 -10.45
CA TYR A 307 -39.61 15.89 -11.16
C TYR A 307 -40.33 17.12 -10.63
N ILE A 308 -41.04 17.81 -11.51
CA ILE A 308 -41.72 19.07 -11.26
C ILE A 308 -43.22 18.86 -11.44
N ASN A 309 -44.00 19.25 -10.44
CA ASN A 309 -45.43 19.32 -10.55
C ASN A 309 -45.82 20.57 -11.35
N SER A 310 -46.51 20.37 -12.48
CA SER A 310 -46.91 21.50 -13.35
C SER A 310 -47.93 22.42 -12.70
N SER A 311 -48.69 21.94 -11.71
CA SER A 311 -49.79 22.68 -11.09
C SER A 311 -49.35 23.63 -9.97
N ASN A 312 -48.27 23.30 -9.23
CA ASN A 312 -47.81 24.07 -8.07
C ASN A 312 -46.29 24.34 -8.08
N SER A 313 -45.58 23.96 -9.15
CA SER A 313 -44.11 24.10 -9.27
C SER A 313 -43.30 23.38 -8.18
N GLU A 314 -43.93 22.45 -7.45
CA GLU A 314 -43.27 21.63 -6.44
C GLU A 314 -42.25 20.70 -7.10
N LYS A 315 -41.07 20.57 -6.46
CA LYS A 315 -39.94 19.78 -6.97
C LYS A 315 -39.71 18.60 -6.06
N ILE A 316 -39.84 17.39 -6.62
CA ILE A 316 -39.73 16.14 -5.88
C ILE A 316 -38.59 15.32 -6.45
N ASP A 317 -37.72 14.84 -5.57
CA ASP A 317 -36.55 14.04 -5.93
C ASP A 317 -36.89 12.55 -5.82
N PHE A 318 -36.59 11.79 -6.88
CA PHE A 318 -36.75 10.34 -6.96
C PHE A 318 -35.38 9.69 -7.17
N ILE A 319 -35.06 8.70 -6.33
CA ILE A 319 -33.84 7.92 -6.47
C ILE A 319 -33.99 6.98 -7.67
N ILE A 320 -32.98 6.93 -8.54
CA ILE A 320 -32.94 5.98 -9.65
C ILE A 320 -32.50 4.62 -9.12
N GLY A 321 -33.40 3.65 -9.16
CA GLY A 321 -33.13 2.27 -8.75
C GLY A 321 -32.23 1.52 -9.74
N LEU A 322 -31.66 0.40 -9.28
CA LEU A 322 -30.75 -0.44 -10.06
C LEU A 322 -31.37 -0.95 -11.37
N GLU A 323 -32.67 -1.24 -11.38
CA GLU A 323 -33.38 -1.72 -12.58
C GLU A 323 -33.32 -0.69 -13.72
N LYS A 324 -33.52 0.60 -13.41
CA LYS A 324 -33.42 1.67 -14.40
C LYS A 324 -31.99 1.85 -14.91
N ILE A 325 -30.99 1.70 -14.03
CA ILE A 325 -29.59 1.69 -14.46
C ILE A 325 -29.34 0.53 -15.45
N LYS A 326 -29.78 -0.68 -15.12
CA LYS A 326 -29.60 -1.86 -15.99
C LYS A 326 -30.34 -1.75 -17.32
N ASN A 327 -31.46 -1.04 -17.37
CA ASN A 327 -32.27 -0.88 -18.58
C ASN A 327 -31.70 0.18 -19.53
N TYR A 328 -31.11 1.26 -19.02
CA TYR A 328 -30.73 2.42 -19.82
C TYR A 328 -29.22 2.63 -19.97
N VAL A 329 -28.42 2.01 -19.11
CA VAL A 329 -26.95 2.08 -19.18
C VAL A 329 -26.43 0.78 -19.80
N PRO A 330 -25.48 0.86 -20.76
CA PRO A 330 -24.81 -0.33 -21.29
C PRO A 330 -24.18 -1.20 -20.19
N THR A 331 -23.90 -2.46 -20.52
CA THR A 331 -23.30 -3.41 -19.57
C THR A 331 -21.99 -2.88 -18.98
N ALA A 332 -21.82 -3.05 -17.66
CA ALA A 332 -20.68 -2.51 -16.90
C ALA A 332 -19.30 -2.90 -17.47
N THR A 333 -19.18 -4.03 -18.15
CA THR A 333 -17.95 -4.53 -18.78
C THR A 333 -17.40 -3.63 -19.88
N LEU A 334 -18.25 -2.76 -20.46
CA LEU A 334 -17.86 -1.83 -21.52
C LEU A 334 -17.09 -0.62 -20.99
N PHE A 335 -17.19 -0.32 -19.70
CA PHE A 335 -16.56 0.85 -19.09
C PHE A 335 -15.21 0.53 -18.44
N THR A 336 -14.39 1.55 -18.19
CA THR A 336 -13.20 1.46 -17.35
C THR A 336 -13.50 0.83 -16.00
N LYS A 337 -12.48 0.25 -15.36
CA LYS A 337 -12.56 -0.38 -14.05
C LYS A 337 -13.28 0.51 -13.03
N GLU A 338 -12.95 1.80 -12.99
CA GLU A 338 -13.54 2.75 -12.04
C GLU A 338 -15.06 2.89 -12.24
N ASN A 339 -15.52 3.08 -13.48
CA ASN A 339 -16.95 3.21 -13.78
C ASN A 339 -17.68 1.86 -13.71
N LYS A 340 -17.01 0.75 -14.03
CA LYS A 340 -17.51 -0.61 -13.82
C LYS A 340 -17.79 -0.86 -12.35
N GLU A 341 -16.83 -0.57 -11.46
CA GLU A 341 -16.99 -0.70 -10.01
C GLU A 341 -18.11 0.20 -9.48
N LEU A 342 -18.27 1.41 -10.03
CA LEU A 342 -19.39 2.30 -9.69
C LEU A 342 -20.75 1.68 -10.02
N LEU A 343 -20.89 1.02 -11.17
CA LEU A 343 -22.12 0.36 -11.58
C LEU A 343 -22.38 -0.96 -10.83
N GLU A 344 -21.33 -1.75 -10.61
CA GLU A 344 -21.41 -3.02 -9.86
C GLU A 344 -21.77 -2.79 -8.39
N ASN A 345 -21.23 -1.73 -7.77
CA ASN A 345 -21.51 -1.36 -6.38
C ASN A 345 -22.72 -0.43 -6.22
N TYR A 346 -23.48 -0.20 -7.29
CA TYR A 346 -24.61 0.74 -7.27
C TYR A 346 -25.70 0.31 -6.28
N GLU A 347 -25.99 -0.99 -6.19
CA GLU A 347 -26.97 -1.52 -5.23
C GLU A 347 -26.57 -1.24 -3.78
N GLN A 348 -25.29 -1.42 -3.46
CA GLN A 348 -24.77 -1.11 -2.13
C GLN A 348 -24.82 0.39 -1.86
N SER A 349 -24.45 1.22 -2.85
CA SER A 349 -24.53 2.68 -2.75
C SER A 349 -25.96 3.17 -2.50
N LEU A 350 -26.97 2.51 -3.08
CA LEU A 350 -28.38 2.77 -2.79
C LEU A 350 -28.74 2.44 -1.35
N LYS A 351 -28.33 1.25 -0.85
CA LYS A 351 -28.56 0.84 0.55
C LYS A 351 -27.91 1.85 1.50
N ASP A 352 -26.65 2.17 1.30
CA ASP A 352 -25.90 3.12 2.14
C ASP A 352 -26.52 4.52 2.14
N TYR A 353 -27.08 4.96 1.00
CA TYR A 353 -27.77 6.25 0.90
C TYR A 353 -29.11 6.26 1.64
N ILE A 354 -29.88 5.17 1.55
CA ILE A 354 -31.19 5.03 2.20
C ILE A 354 -31.04 4.80 3.71
N GLU A 355 -30.06 3.98 4.11
CA GLU A 355 -29.77 3.64 5.51
C GLU A 355 -28.99 4.72 6.24
N LYS A 356 -28.45 5.72 5.53
CA LYS A 356 -27.80 6.88 6.15
C LYS A 356 -28.81 7.53 7.10
N PRO A 357 -28.62 7.45 8.44
CA PRO A 357 -29.49 8.18 9.34
C PRO A 357 -29.30 9.65 8.99
N SER A 358 -30.41 10.39 8.92
CA SER A 358 -30.41 11.85 8.72
C SER A 358 -29.58 12.51 9.83
N LYS A 359 -28.26 12.61 9.62
CA LYS A 359 -27.26 13.18 10.56
C LYS A 359 -27.54 14.63 10.96
N LYS A 360 -28.52 15.27 10.33
CA LYS A 360 -28.94 16.64 10.63
C LYS A 360 -29.68 16.78 11.96
N ASN A 361 -30.37 15.74 12.45
CA ASN A 361 -31.07 15.81 13.74
C ASN A 361 -30.18 15.38 14.93
N TYR A 362 -29.28 14.42 14.72
CA TYR A 362 -28.44 13.90 15.82
C TYR A 362 -27.36 14.88 16.26
N ILE A 363 -26.72 15.59 15.33
CA ILE A 363 -25.64 16.55 15.66
C ILE A 363 -26.20 17.78 16.39
N ASP A 364 -27.35 18.29 15.97
CA ASP A 364 -27.98 19.47 16.59
C ASP A 364 -28.55 19.17 17.98
N GLU A 365 -29.01 17.94 18.24
CA GLU A 365 -29.42 17.50 19.58
C GLU A 365 -28.22 17.22 20.50
N THR A 366 -27.16 16.59 20.01
CA THR A 366 -25.95 16.36 20.81
C THR A 366 -25.24 17.66 21.17
N GLU A 367 -25.16 18.63 20.25
CA GLU A 367 -24.53 19.92 20.52
C GLU A 367 -25.37 20.78 21.49
N LYS A 368 -26.72 20.65 21.44
CA LYS A 368 -27.62 21.24 22.44
C LYS A 368 -27.48 20.57 23.81
N LEU A 369 -27.34 19.24 23.86
CA LEU A 369 -27.11 18.47 25.09
C LEU A 369 -25.74 18.78 25.72
N GLU A 370 -24.69 18.90 24.93
CA GLU A 370 -23.36 19.30 25.41
C GLU A 370 -23.37 20.72 25.97
N LYS A 371 -23.97 21.70 25.26
CA LYS A 371 -24.13 23.07 25.77
C LYS A 371 -25.00 23.13 27.03
N LEU A 372 -26.00 22.26 27.16
CA LEU A 372 -26.83 22.17 28.37
C LEU A 372 -26.03 21.57 29.55
N ASN A 373 -25.24 20.53 29.31
CA ASN A 373 -24.38 19.91 30.31
C ASN A 373 -23.28 20.87 30.80
N GLU A 374 -22.63 21.62 29.91
CA GLU A 374 -21.67 22.66 30.29
C GLU A 374 -22.32 23.75 31.15
N LYS A 375 -23.54 24.20 30.79
CA LYS A 375 -24.28 25.17 31.61
C LYS A 375 -24.63 24.63 32.99
N MET A 376 -25.07 23.38 33.09
CA MET A 376 -25.38 22.74 34.38
C MET A 376 -24.12 22.58 35.24
N LEU A 377 -23.00 22.16 34.64
CA LEU A 377 -21.73 22.01 35.34
C LEU A 377 -21.22 23.36 35.87
N ASN A 378 -21.27 24.42 35.05
CA ASN A 378 -20.87 25.76 35.46
C ASN A 378 -21.79 26.33 36.55
N HIS A 379 -23.09 26.04 36.49
CA HIS A 379 -24.03 26.42 37.54
C HIS A 379 -23.74 25.69 38.87
N GLN A 380 -23.39 24.40 38.82
CA GLN A 380 -23.02 23.62 39.99
C GLN A 380 -21.73 24.14 40.62
N ILE A 381 -20.69 24.39 39.82
CA ILE A 381 -19.42 24.98 40.28
C ILE A 381 -19.66 26.35 40.95
N SER A 382 -20.56 27.17 40.38
CA SER A 382 -20.92 28.46 40.99
C SER A 382 -21.63 28.30 42.33
N LYS A 383 -22.52 27.32 42.47
CA LYS A 383 -23.19 27.01 43.75
C LYS A 383 -22.20 26.52 44.80
N ASP A 384 -21.29 25.64 44.41
CA ASP A 384 -20.30 25.09 45.32
C ASP A 384 -19.35 26.19 45.83
N LYS A 385 -18.91 27.10 44.95
CA LYS A 385 -18.13 28.30 45.35
C LYS A 385 -18.90 29.24 46.29
N GLN A 386 -20.21 29.41 46.09
CA GLN A 386 -21.03 30.21 47.00
C GLN A 386 -21.18 29.53 48.36
N LYS A 387 -21.31 28.20 48.38
CA LYS A 387 -21.38 27.41 49.61
C LYS A 387 -20.07 27.47 50.39
N GLU A 388 -18.93 27.35 49.73
CA GLU A 388 -17.60 27.49 50.33
C GLU A 388 -17.42 28.87 50.98
N LYS A 389 -17.80 29.96 50.27
CA LYS A 389 -17.79 31.31 50.86
C LYS A 389 -18.70 31.45 52.08
N LEU A 390 -19.87 30.80 52.08
CA LEU A 390 -20.79 30.80 53.22
C LEU A 390 -20.22 30.02 54.41
N GLU A 391 -19.51 28.92 54.16
CA GLU A 391 -18.82 28.14 55.18
C GLU A 391 -17.64 28.94 55.78
N ASP A 392 -16.85 29.62 54.95
CA ASP A 392 -15.77 30.52 55.40
C ASP A 392 -16.31 31.67 56.25
N LEU A 393 -17.40 32.30 55.82
CA LEU A 393 -18.06 33.36 56.60
C LEU A 393 -18.64 32.82 57.91
N SER A 394 -19.19 31.60 57.92
CA SER A 394 -19.69 30.97 59.14
C SER A 394 -18.55 30.63 60.11
N GLN A 395 -17.39 30.20 59.62
CA GLN A 395 -16.22 29.93 60.45
C GLN A 395 -15.62 31.23 61.01
N ALA A 396 -15.51 32.28 60.20
CA ALA A 396 -15.07 33.60 60.65
C ALA A 396 -15.99 34.16 61.73
N ASN A 397 -17.31 34.00 61.57
CA ASN A 397 -18.27 34.47 62.57
C ASN A 397 -18.19 33.68 63.89
N LYS A 398 -17.92 32.36 63.83
CA LYS A 398 -17.64 31.55 65.03
C LYS A 398 -16.35 31.97 65.72
N GLN A 399 -15.30 32.31 64.97
CA GLN A 399 -14.05 32.81 65.55
C GLN A 399 -14.24 34.17 66.23
N ASN A 400 -15.03 35.06 65.64
CA ASN A 400 -15.36 36.35 66.26
C ASN A 400 -16.19 36.18 67.54
N GLN A 401 -17.18 35.27 67.56
CA GLN A 401 -17.92 34.97 68.80
C GLN A 401 -17.02 34.42 69.91
N ILE A 402 -16.03 33.57 69.58
CA ILE A 402 -15.06 33.08 70.55
C ILE A 402 -14.18 34.23 71.08
N LEU A 403 -13.80 35.19 70.25
CA LEU A 403 -13.02 36.36 70.66
C LEU A 403 -13.84 37.29 71.56
N ASP A 404 -15.10 37.55 71.23
CA ASP A 404 -16.00 38.40 72.04
C ASP A 404 -16.28 37.78 73.43
N ASP A 405 -16.40 36.44 73.52
CA ASP A 405 -16.54 35.72 74.80
C ASP A 405 -15.25 35.78 75.64
N TYR A 406 -14.08 35.86 75.01
CA TYR A 406 -12.78 36.01 75.67
C TYR A 406 -12.52 37.43 76.19
N GLU A 407 -13.04 38.47 75.52
CA GLU A 407 -12.94 39.86 75.99
C GLU A 407 -13.98 40.21 77.07
N SER A 408 -15.01 39.37 77.23
CA SER A 408 -16.10 39.54 78.22
C SER A 408 -15.90 38.74 79.52
N SER A 409 -14.78 38.01 79.65
CA SER A 409 -14.38 37.20 80.81
C SER A 409 -13.16 37.80 81.51
#